data_AF-A0A2P7NWD1-F1
#
_entry.id   AF-A0A2P7NWD1-F1
#
_cell.length_a   1.000
_cell.length_b   1.000
_cell.length_c   1.000
_cell.angle_alpha   90.00
_cell.angle_beta   90.00
_cell.angle_gamma   90.00
#
_symmetry.space_group_name_H-M   'P 1'
#
loop_
_entity.id
_entity.type
_entity.pdbx_description
1 polymer ?
#
loop_
_entity_poly.entity_id
_entity_poly.type
_entity_poly.pdbx_seq_one_letter_code
_entity_poly.pdbx_strand_id
1 'polypeptide(L)'
;MSKSTTVIVNLWCGLSALLILMVDFITPLGIASGVPYIIVILISLKSPYKRFTIAAAMLCTVLVWIGYVGSPPGDVDTYQIYINRFLSILAIWVTTILTLSQRDSINQLHQERLRNLQSRIETEIQQEKLKMLKATMRTVHDIIGNFLNNLHFFKLEIDRNSTLSAESIKKLDQLTQETTQRLDKLASVDEIREKKMAGDMVGIDYELTPKGEETTGTQNKLV
;
A
#
# COMPACT_ATOMS: atom_id res chain seq x y z
N MET A 1 -17.42 1.13 -0.02
CA MET A 1 -18.77 1.26 0.57
C MET A 1 -19.80 1.08 -0.53
N SER A 2 -20.84 0.28 -0.32
CA SER A 2 -21.88 0.07 -1.33
C SER A 2 -22.84 1.27 -1.36
N LYS A 3 -23.48 1.51 -2.52
CA LYS A 3 -24.50 2.56 -2.70
C LYS A 3 -25.60 2.49 -1.64
N SER A 4 -25.91 1.27 -1.17
CA SER A 4 -26.87 1.01 -0.08
C SER A 4 -26.44 1.63 1.25
N THR A 5 -25.16 1.56 1.63
CA THR A 5 -24.67 2.15 2.88
C THR A 5 -24.81 3.68 2.89
N THR A 6 -24.56 4.34 1.76
CA THR A 6 -24.75 5.80 1.66
C THR A 6 -26.22 6.18 1.79
N VAL A 7 -27.14 5.45 1.16
CA VAL A 7 -28.58 5.68 1.29
C VAL A 7 -29.03 5.51 2.75
N ILE A 8 -28.55 4.47 3.43
CA ILE A 8 -28.85 4.22 4.85
C ILE A 8 -28.36 5.39 5.72
N VAL A 9 -27.11 5.85 5.52
CA VAL A 9 -26.56 6.99 6.26
C VAL A 9 -27.38 8.27 6.03
N ASN A 10 -27.85 8.50 4.80
CA ASN A 10 -28.71 9.65 4.49
C ASN A 10 -30.05 9.58 5.23
N LEU A 11 -30.68 8.40 5.26
CA LEU A 11 -31.94 8.19 5.97
C LEU A 11 -31.77 8.40 7.48
N TRP A 12 -30.70 7.89 8.08
CA TRP A 12 -30.40 8.12 9.50
C TRP A 12 -30.12 9.59 9.80
N CYS A 13 -29.37 10.29 8.95
CA CYS A 13 -29.17 11.75 9.10
C CYS A 13 -30.50 12.50 9.06
N GLY A 14 -31.36 12.20 8.08
CA GLY A 14 -32.66 12.84 7.93
C GLY A 14 -33.58 12.57 9.11
N LEU A 15 -33.63 11.32 9.59
CA LEU A 15 -34.43 10.92 10.75
C LEU A 15 -33.96 11.63 12.02
N SER A 16 -32.66 11.65 12.29
CA SER A 16 -32.10 12.35 13.45
C SER A 16 -32.36 13.85 13.38
N ALA A 17 -32.20 14.48 12.21
CA ALA A 17 -32.49 15.90 12.03
C ALA A 17 -33.98 16.22 12.29
N LEU A 18 -34.89 15.38 11.80
CA LEU A 18 -36.33 15.53 12.02
C LEU A 18 -36.71 15.40 13.50
N LEU A 19 -36.15 14.42 14.19
CA LEU A 19 -36.39 14.22 15.63
C LEU A 19 -35.90 15.42 16.45
N ILE A 20 -34.72 15.95 16.13
CA ILE A 20 -34.17 17.12 16.83
C ILE A 20 -35.04 18.36 16.58
N LEU A 21 -35.52 18.57 15.35
CA LEU A 21 -36.42 19.67 15.03
C LEU A 21 -37.76 19.58 15.78
N MET A 22 -38.32 18.38 15.90
CA MET A 22 -39.55 18.16 16.67
C MET A 22 -39.37 18.51 18.15
N VAL A 23 -38.21 18.17 18.73
CA VAL A 23 -37.84 18.57 20.10
C VAL A 23 -37.67 20.09 20.20
N ASP A 24 -37.05 20.74 19.20
CA ASP A 24 -36.85 22.20 19.17
C ASP A 24 -38.21 22.94 19.19
N PHE A 25 -39.21 22.46 18.44
CA PHE A 25 -40.56 23.05 18.42
C PHE A 25 -41.36 22.90 19.72
N ILE A 26 -41.04 21.91 20.55
CA ILE A 26 -41.70 21.74 21.86
C ILE A 26 -40.96 22.55 22.94
N THR A 27 -39.69 22.86 22.71
CA THR A 27 -38.83 23.55 23.68
C THR A 27 -39.05 25.07 23.60
N PRO A 28 -39.31 25.76 24.74
CA PRO A 28 -39.39 27.22 24.77
C PRO A 28 -38.10 27.88 24.31
N LEU A 29 -38.20 29.05 23.66
CA LEU A 29 -37.02 29.83 23.28
C LEU A 29 -36.16 30.15 24.52
N GLY A 30 -34.84 29.95 24.42
CA GLY A 30 -33.90 30.29 25.50
C GLY A 30 -33.15 29.09 26.09
N ILE A 31 -33.59 27.86 25.84
CA ILE A 31 -32.79 26.65 26.11
C ILE A 31 -31.88 26.37 24.90
N ALA A 32 -30.66 25.89 25.13
CA ALA A 32 -29.68 25.58 24.10
C ALA A 32 -30.03 24.30 23.29
N SER A 33 -31.12 24.35 22.53
CA SER A 33 -31.65 23.24 21.72
C SER A 33 -30.93 23.03 20.38
N GLY A 34 -30.01 23.92 19.99
CA GLY A 34 -29.26 23.84 18.73
C GLY A 34 -28.01 22.93 18.77
N VAL A 35 -27.54 22.53 19.96
CA VAL A 35 -26.34 21.69 20.12
C VAL A 35 -26.52 20.24 19.68
N PRO A 36 -27.68 19.57 19.90
CA PRO A 36 -27.90 18.18 19.47
C PRO A 36 -27.74 17.92 17.97
N TYR A 37 -27.84 18.94 17.11
CA TYR A 37 -27.60 18.82 15.67
C TYR A 37 -26.17 18.32 15.32
N ILE A 38 -25.22 18.41 16.26
CA ILE A 38 -23.89 17.77 16.15
C ILE A 38 -24.00 16.26 15.85
N ILE A 39 -25.02 15.57 16.39
CA ILE A 39 -25.25 14.14 16.13
C ILE A 39 -25.45 13.87 14.64
N VAL A 40 -26.14 14.77 13.92
CA VAL A 40 -26.34 14.65 12.47
C VAL A 40 -25.01 14.75 11.72
N ILE A 41 -24.12 15.66 12.16
CA ILE A 41 -22.77 15.80 11.59
C ILE A 41 -21.98 14.51 11.82
N LEU A 42 -22.03 13.94 13.02
CA LEU A 42 -21.32 12.70 13.35
C LEU A 42 -21.82 11.49 12.54
N ILE A 43 -23.14 11.38 12.32
CA ILE A 43 -23.71 10.33 11.46
C ILE A 43 -23.25 10.54 10.01
N SER A 44 -23.18 11.80 9.55
CA SER A 44 -22.75 12.13 8.19
C SER A 44 -21.32 11.69 7.87
N LEU A 45 -20.46 11.54 8.89
CA LEU A 45 -19.07 11.08 8.73
C LEU A 45 -18.94 9.68 8.17
N LYS A 46 -19.96 8.85 8.42
CA LYS A 46 -20.00 7.50 7.83
C LYS A 46 -20.15 7.57 6.32
N SER A 47 -20.50 8.72 5.74
CA SER A 47 -20.59 8.91 4.29
C SER A 47 -19.20 9.08 3.64
N PRO A 48 -18.95 8.44 2.50
CA PRO A 48 -17.66 8.53 1.81
C PRO A 48 -17.45 9.90 1.12
N TYR A 49 -18.43 10.80 1.10
CA TYR A 49 -18.32 12.08 0.39
C TYR A 49 -18.22 13.28 1.34
N LYS A 50 -17.13 14.05 1.27
CA LYS A 50 -16.96 15.29 2.07
C LYS A 50 -18.09 16.30 1.83
N ARG A 51 -18.57 16.39 0.58
CA ARG A 51 -19.70 17.24 0.19
C ARG A 51 -20.97 16.92 0.97
N PHE A 52 -21.17 15.66 1.36
CA PHE A 52 -22.34 15.25 2.13
C PHE A 52 -22.31 15.83 3.55
N THR A 53 -21.17 15.76 4.24
CA THR A 53 -20.99 16.37 5.57
C THR A 53 -21.18 17.89 5.54
N ILE A 54 -20.68 18.57 4.50
CA ILE A 54 -20.88 20.01 4.32
C ILE A 54 -22.36 20.34 4.06
N ALA A 55 -23.04 19.56 3.20
CA ALA A 55 -24.47 19.74 2.95
C ALA A 55 -25.31 19.50 4.22
N ALA A 56 -24.95 18.51 5.03
CA ALA A 56 -25.59 18.24 6.32
C ALA A 56 -25.40 19.41 7.31
N ALA A 57 -24.20 20.00 7.39
CA ALA A 57 -23.94 21.17 8.22
C ALA A 57 -24.74 22.40 7.76
N MET A 58 -24.84 22.63 6.46
CA MET A 58 -25.70 23.68 5.88
C MET A 58 -27.17 23.45 6.22
N LEU A 59 -27.66 22.22 6.05
CA LEU A 59 -29.03 21.84 6.40
C LEU A 59 -29.31 22.03 7.90
N CYS A 60 -28.39 21.62 8.78
CA CYS A 60 -28.52 21.83 10.23
C CYS A 60 -28.55 23.33 10.58
N THR A 61 -27.74 24.15 9.91
CA THR A 61 -27.76 25.61 10.09
C THR A 61 -29.14 26.18 9.74
N VAL A 62 -29.74 25.75 8.62
CA VAL A 62 -31.09 26.16 8.23
C VAL A 62 -32.15 25.66 9.23
N LEU A 63 -32.03 24.42 9.70
CA LEU A 63 -32.95 23.85 10.68
C LEU A 63 -32.93 24.60 12.01
N VAL A 64 -31.76 25.07 12.47
CA VAL A 64 -31.64 25.93 13.66
C VAL A 64 -32.41 27.24 13.49
N TRP A 65 -32.40 27.84 12.28
CA TRP A 65 -33.20 29.02 11.99
C TRP A 65 -34.71 28.74 11.92
N ILE A 66 -35.10 27.59 11.34
CA ILE A 66 -36.50 27.16 11.32
C ILE A 66 -37.02 26.93 12.75
N GLY A 67 -36.21 26.30 13.61
CA GLY A 67 -36.49 26.13 15.03
C GLY A 67 -36.73 27.46 15.73
N TYR A 68 -35.90 28.47 15.49
CA TYR A 68 -36.09 29.81 16.07
C TYR A 68 -37.45 30.44 15.73
N VAL A 69 -37.94 30.29 14.49
CA VAL A 69 -39.23 30.86 14.06
C VAL A 69 -40.42 30.04 14.56
N GLY A 70 -40.26 28.72 14.70
CA GLY A 70 -41.37 27.81 15.05
C GLY A 70 -41.54 27.50 16.53
N SER A 71 -40.52 27.71 17.36
CA SER A 71 -40.58 27.43 18.80
C SER A 71 -41.48 28.44 19.55
N PRO A 72 -42.16 28.02 20.63
CA PRO A 72 -43.00 28.90 21.43
C PRO A 72 -42.17 29.95 22.19
N PRO A 73 -42.66 31.21 22.31
CA PRO A 73 -41.93 32.27 22.99
C PRO A 73 -41.58 31.84 24.42
N GLY A 74 -40.31 31.99 24.77
CA GLY A 74 -39.81 31.67 26.10
C GLY A 74 -39.67 32.90 26.98
N ASP A 75 -39.61 32.67 28.29
CA ASP A 75 -39.59 33.71 29.32
C ASP A 75 -38.17 34.24 29.57
N VAL A 76 -37.44 34.54 28.48
CA VAL A 76 -36.00 34.80 28.51
C VAL A 76 -35.65 35.95 27.58
N ASP A 77 -34.67 36.76 28.00
CA ASP A 77 -34.26 37.94 27.24
C ASP A 77 -33.77 37.60 25.83
N THR A 78 -34.14 38.46 24.87
CA THR A 78 -33.83 38.28 23.45
C THR A 78 -32.34 38.06 23.17
N TYR A 79 -31.43 38.66 23.96
CA TYR A 79 -29.99 38.48 23.77
C TYR A 79 -29.51 37.05 24.08
N GLN A 80 -30.12 36.36 25.05
CA GLN A 80 -29.76 34.98 25.40
C GLN A 80 -30.09 34.02 24.27
N ILE A 81 -31.20 34.28 23.57
CA ILE A 81 -31.61 33.51 22.40
C ILE A 81 -30.57 33.67 21.28
N TYR A 82 -30.15 34.90 20.96
CA TYR A 82 -29.14 35.14 19.92
C TYR A 82 -27.79 34.50 20.26
N ILE A 83 -27.32 34.59 21.51
CA ILE A 83 -26.08 33.96 21.95
C ILE A 83 -26.15 32.43 21.81
N ASN A 84 -27.25 31.80 22.24
CA ASN A 84 -27.40 30.35 22.15
C ASN A 84 -27.43 29.85 20.70
N ARG A 85 -28.08 30.60 19.80
CA ARG A 85 -28.12 30.27 18.37
C ARG A 85 -26.75 30.47 17.71
N PHE A 86 -26.04 31.55 18.04
CA PHE A 86 -24.67 31.78 17.57
C PHE A 86 -23.72 30.67 18.04
N LEU A 87 -23.75 30.30 19.33
CA LEU A 87 -22.93 29.23 19.88
C LEU A 87 -23.24 27.87 19.25
N SER A 88 -24.51 27.59 18.97
CA SER A 88 -24.92 26.34 18.31
C SER A 88 -24.37 26.25 16.87
N ILE A 89 -24.51 27.32 16.09
CA ILE A 89 -23.98 27.38 14.72
C ILE A 89 -22.45 27.27 14.75
N LEU A 90 -21.78 27.98 15.65
CA LEU A 90 -20.32 27.88 15.82
C LEU A 90 -19.91 26.44 16.13
N ALA A 91 -20.58 25.77 17.08
CA ALA A 91 -20.29 24.39 17.44
C ALA A 91 -20.48 23.41 16.27
N ILE A 92 -21.53 23.60 15.45
CA ILE A 92 -21.76 22.83 14.21
C ILE A 92 -20.57 22.98 13.25
N TRP A 93 -20.13 24.21 12.99
CA TRP A 93 -19.05 24.47 12.04
C TRP A 93 -17.68 24.01 12.55
N VAL A 94 -17.37 24.24 13.83
CA VAL A 94 -16.14 23.73 14.45
C VAL A 94 -16.08 22.22 14.37
N THR A 95 -17.18 21.53 14.72
CA THR A 95 -17.25 20.07 14.62
C THR A 95 -17.06 19.60 13.17
N THR A 96 -17.70 20.28 12.22
CA THR A 96 -17.60 19.95 10.79
C THR A 96 -16.17 20.05 10.30
N ILE A 97 -15.48 21.16 10.62
CA ILE A 97 -14.07 21.39 10.22
C ILE A 97 -13.15 20.35 10.86
N LEU A 98 -13.28 20.14 12.18
CA LEU A 98 -12.45 19.19 12.91
C LEU A 98 -12.56 17.80 12.30
N THR A 99 -13.77 17.38 11.96
CA THR A 99 -13.95 16.02 11.47
C THR A 99 -13.56 15.82 10.02
N LEU A 100 -13.71 16.85 9.18
CA LEU A 100 -13.17 16.82 7.82
C LEU A 100 -11.63 16.74 7.83
N SER A 101 -10.98 17.45 8.76
CA SER A 101 -9.53 17.40 8.95
C SER A 101 -9.08 16.02 9.45
N GLN A 102 -9.72 15.50 10.50
CA GLN A 102 -9.40 14.18 11.06
C GLN A 102 -9.50 13.06 10.03
N ARG A 103 -10.49 13.15 9.14
CA ARG A 103 -10.70 12.16 8.08
C ARG A 103 -9.52 12.07 7.12
N ASP A 104 -8.88 13.19 6.81
CA ASP A 104 -7.73 13.21 5.90
C ASP A 104 -6.53 12.53 6.55
N SER A 105 -6.27 12.79 7.83
CA SER A 105 -5.22 12.09 8.60
C SER A 105 -5.45 10.58 8.66
N ILE A 106 -6.70 10.13 8.90
CA ILE A 106 -7.04 8.71 8.95
C ILE A 106 -6.83 8.03 7.59
N ASN A 107 -7.23 8.70 6.50
CA ASN A 107 -7.04 8.16 5.15
C ASN A 107 -5.56 8.05 4.78
N GLN A 108 -4.74 9.04 5.14
CA GLN A 108 -3.29 9.01 4.91
C GLN A 108 -2.65 7.83 5.65
N LEU A 109 -2.96 7.66 6.95
CA LEU A 109 -2.46 6.53 7.74
C LEU A 109 -2.85 5.17 7.14
N HIS A 110 -4.09 5.05 6.63
CA HIS A 110 -4.53 3.82 6.00
C HIS A 110 -3.77 3.53 4.69
N GLN A 111 -3.54 4.56 3.86
CA GLN A 111 -2.76 4.43 2.64
C GLN A 111 -1.30 4.06 2.91
N GLU A 112 -0.67 4.68 3.91
CA GLU A 112 0.67 4.34 4.36
C GLU A 112 0.76 2.88 4.85
N ARG A 113 -0.23 2.43 5.64
CA ARG A 113 -0.28 1.03 6.09
C ARG A 113 -0.36 0.06 4.91
N LEU A 114 -1.21 0.34 3.91
CA LEU A 114 -1.33 -0.52 2.73
C LEU A 114 -0.04 -0.56 1.92
N ARG A 115 0.63 0.58 1.73
CA ARG A 115 1.94 0.66 1.06
C ARG A 115 3.01 -0.13 1.81
N ASN A 116 3.06 -0.01 3.13
CA ASN A 116 4.02 -0.73 3.97
C ASN A 116 3.80 -2.25 3.91
N LEU A 117 2.53 -2.70 3.88
CA LEU A 117 2.20 -4.12 3.73
C LEU A 117 2.63 -4.65 2.36
N GLN A 118 2.36 -3.90 1.28
CA GLN A 118 2.79 -4.28 -0.07
C GLN A 118 4.31 -4.39 -0.17
N SER A 119 5.04 -3.42 0.39
CA SER A 119 6.51 -3.46 0.40
C SER A 119 7.04 -4.67 1.17
N ARG A 120 6.44 -5.02 2.32
CA ARG A 120 6.83 -6.24 3.07
C ARG A 120 6.59 -7.51 2.28
N ILE A 121 5.41 -7.65 1.66
CA ILE A 121 5.08 -8.81 0.83
C ILE A 121 6.06 -8.92 -0.34
N GLU A 122 6.40 -7.81 -1.00
CA GLU A 122 7.36 -7.80 -2.10
C GLU A 122 8.74 -8.28 -1.64
N THR A 123 9.22 -7.79 -0.50
CA THR A 123 10.51 -8.24 0.07
C THR A 123 10.49 -9.71 0.48
N GLU A 124 9.39 -10.19 1.06
CA GLU A 124 9.21 -11.59 1.43
C GLU A 124 9.22 -12.49 0.19
N ILE A 125 8.47 -12.12 -0.86
CA ILE A 125 8.45 -12.85 -2.13
C ILE A 125 9.85 -12.86 -2.77
N GLN A 126 10.57 -11.74 -2.77
CA GLN A 126 11.94 -11.68 -3.28
C GLN A 126 12.87 -12.61 -2.51
N GLN A 127 12.78 -12.61 -1.17
CA GLN A 127 13.57 -13.49 -0.32
C GLN A 127 13.23 -14.97 -0.54
N GLU A 128 11.95 -15.32 -0.66
CA GLU A 128 11.51 -16.69 -0.93
C GLU A 128 11.98 -17.20 -2.30
N LYS A 129 11.86 -16.36 -3.34
CA LYS A 129 12.37 -16.68 -4.68
C LYS A 129 13.88 -16.93 -4.64
N LEU A 130 14.62 -16.07 -3.95
CA LEU A 130 16.07 -16.22 -3.80
C LEU A 130 16.44 -17.46 -3.00
N LYS A 131 15.71 -17.76 -1.92
CA LYS A 131 15.90 -18.98 -1.13
C LYS A 131 15.67 -20.24 -1.97
N MET A 132 14.61 -20.26 -2.77
CA MET A 132 14.30 -21.37 -3.68
C MET A 132 15.37 -21.51 -4.77
N LEU A 133 15.83 -20.41 -5.35
CA LEU A 133 16.96 -20.42 -6.30
C LEU A 133 18.25 -20.97 -5.64
N LYS A 134 18.64 -20.48 -4.46
CA LYS A 134 19.83 -20.97 -3.76
C LYS A 134 19.71 -22.45 -3.37
N ALA A 135 18.52 -22.91 -2.98
CA ALA A 135 18.26 -24.33 -2.70
C ALA A 135 18.40 -25.20 -3.95
N THR A 136 17.81 -24.79 -5.08
CA THR A 136 17.94 -25.51 -6.35
C THR A 136 19.36 -25.50 -6.87
N MET A 137 20.08 -24.38 -6.76
CA MET A 137 21.50 -24.28 -7.15
C MET A 137 22.40 -25.20 -6.33
N ARG A 138 22.13 -25.37 -5.03
CA ARG A 138 22.85 -26.35 -4.20
C ARG A 138 22.64 -27.76 -4.74
N THR A 139 21.40 -28.14 -5.05
CA THR A 139 21.10 -29.45 -5.65
C THR A 139 21.74 -29.61 -7.03
N VAL A 140 21.74 -28.58 -7.88
CA VAL A 140 22.42 -28.61 -9.18
C VAL A 140 23.92 -28.79 -9.00
N HIS A 141 24.55 -28.08 -8.05
CA HIS A 141 25.96 -28.22 -7.73
C HIS A 141 26.29 -29.63 -7.23
N ASP A 142 25.45 -30.23 -6.38
CA ASP A 142 25.63 -31.61 -5.90
C ASP A 142 25.54 -32.62 -7.06
N ILE A 143 24.55 -32.48 -7.94
CA ILE A 143 24.36 -33.37 -9.11
C ILE A 143 25.56 -33.26 -10.05
N ILE A 144 25.98 -32.02 -10.35
CA ILE A 144 27.09 -31.78 -11.27
C ILE A 144 28.41 -32.21 -10.64
N GLY A 145 28.65 -31.94 -9.36
CA GLY A 145 29.83 -32.42 -8.64
C GLY A 145 29.96 -33.95 -8.69
N ASN A 146 28.85 -34.67 -8.45
CA ASN A 146 28.83 -36.12 -8.58
C ASN A 146 29.13 -36.59 -10.02
N PHE A 147 28.55 -35.93 -11.02
CA PHE A 147 28.81 -36.23 -12.41
C PHE A 147 30.28 -35.98 -12.81
N LEU A 148 30.85 -34.86 -12.38
CA LEU A 148 32.25 -34.50 -12.66
C LEU A 148 33.23 -35.47 -11.99
N ASN A 149 32.95 -35.92 -10.77
CA ASN A 149 33.74 -36.95 -10.11
C ASN A 149 33.75 -38.27 -10.91
N ASN A 150 32.59 -38.67 -11.46
CA ASN A 150 32.51 -39.85 -12.33
C ASN A 150 33.23 -39.64 -13.67
N LEU A 151 33.16 -38.43 -14.25
CA LEU A 151 33.92 -38.10 -15.46
C LEU A 151 35.43 -38.16 -15.23
N HIS A 152 35.92 -37.81 -14.05
CA HIS A 152 37.33 -37.96 -13.70
C HIS A 152 37.80 -39.42 -13.78
N PHE A 153 36.95 -40.38 -13.37
CA PHE A 153 37.25 -41.80 -13.54
C PHE A 153 37.33 -42.19 -15.02
N PHE A 154 36.37 -41.74 -15.84
CA PHE A 154 36.37 -42.02 -17.28
C PHE A 154 37.59 -41.41 -17.99
N LYS A 155 38.02 -40.22 -17.56
CA LYS A 155 39.23 -39.57 -18.07
C LYS A 155 40.48 -40.42 -17.80
N LEU A 156 40.60 -41.00 -16.60
CA LEU A 156 41.71 -41.90 -16.26
C LEU A 156 41.70 -43.17 -17.14
N GLU A 157 40.52 -43.70 -17.45
CA GLU A 157 40.38 -44.85 -18.35
C GLU A 157 40.79 -44.51 -19.79
N ILE A 158 40.44 -43.32 -20.27
CA ILE A 158 40.87 -42.81 -21.58
C ILE A 158 42.38 -42.64 -21.65
N ASP A 159 43.00 -42.04 -20.63
CA ASP A 159 44.45 -41.87 -20.56
C ASP A 159 45.16 -43.23 -20.58
N ARG A 160 44.64 -44.20 -19.82
CA ARG A 160 45.22 -45.56 -19.75
C ARG A 160 45.11 -46.33 -21.07
N ASN A 161 44.01 -46.15 -21.79
CA ASN A 161 43.76 -46.83 -23.07
C ASN A 161 44.22 -46.01 -24.30
N SER A 162 44.81 -44.82 -24.08
CA SER A 162 45.28 -43.89 -25.14
C SER A 162 44.21 -43.56 -26.19
N THR A 163 42.94 -43.46 -25.79
CA THR A 163 41.79 -43.35 -26.70
C THR A 163 41.54 -41.94 -27.23
N LEU A 164 42.01 -40.89 -26.52
CA LEU A 164 41.91 -39.49 -26.94
C LEU A 164 43.29 -38.82 -27.00
N SER A 165 43.40 -37.76 -27.80
CA SER A 165 44.57 -36.90 -27.80
C SER A 165 44.66 -36.06 -26.52
N ALA A 166 45.88 -35.72 -26.09
CA ALA A 166 46.12 -34.85 -24.93
C ALA A 166 45.42 -33.47 -25.05
N GLU A 167 45.22 -32.98 -26.29
CA GLU A 167 44.51 -31.71 -26.54
C GLU A 167 43.01 -31.83 -26.22
N SER A 168 42.36 -32.92 -26.62
CA SER A 168 40.94 -33.18 -26.33
C SER A 168 40.67 -33.28 -24.83
N ILE A 169 41.61 -33.90 -24.10
CA ILE A 169 41.55 -34.07 -22.65
C ILE A 169 41.68 -32.71 -21.94
N LYS A 170 42.63 -31.87 -22.38
CA LYS A 170 42.78 -30.51 -21.86
C LYS A 170 41.53 -29.64 -22.12
N LYS A 171 40.92 -29.78 -23.30
CA LYS A 171 39.68 -29.05 -23.64
C LYS A 171 38.49 -29.49 -22.78
N LEU A 172 38.39 -30.77 -22.45
CA LEU A 172 37.36 -31.29 -21.54
C LEU A 172 37.53 -30.72 -20.11
N ASP A 173 38.76 -30.65 -19.60
CA ASP A 173 39.05 -30.02 -18.31
C ASP A 173 38.66 -28.55 -18.31
N GLN A 174 39.01 -27.81 -19.36
CA GLN A 174 38.68 -26.40 -19.49
C GLN A 174 37.16 -26.18 -19.49
N LEU A 175 36.41 -26.97 -20.27
CA LEU A 175 34.95 -26.87 -20.32
C LEU A 175 34.29 -27.24 -18.98
N THR A 176 34.85 -28.24 -18.29
CA THR A 176 34.39 -28.65 -16.96
C THR A 176 34.58 -27.52 -15.95
N GLN A 177 35.79 -26.96 -15.90
CA GLN A 177 36.13 -25.87 -14.99
C GLN A 177 35.29 -24.61 -15.28
N GLU A 178 35.13 -24.25 -16.55
CA GLU A 178 34.29 -23.12 -16.96
C GLU A 178 32.83 -23.32 -16.55
N THR A 179 32.29 -24.54 -16.70
CA THR A 179 30.91 -24.87 -16.32
C THR A 179 30.71 -24.76 -14.81
N THR A 180 31.60 -25.35 -14.00
CA THR A 180 31.55 -25.25 -12.53
C THR A 180 31.64 -23.80 -12.07
N GLN A 181 32.54 -23.01 -12.67
CA GLN A 181 32.67 -21.59 -12.33
C GLN A 181 31.39 -20.79 -12.64
N ARG A 182 30.70 -21.09 -13.74
CA ARG A 182 29.41 -20.44 -14.05
C ARG A 182 28.31 -20.80 -13.07
N LEU A 183 28.25 -22.07 -12.64
CA LEU A 183 27.31 -22.51 -11.61
C LEU A 183 27.54 -21.81 -10.28
N ASP A 184 28.81 -21.64 -9.87
CA ASP A 184 29.17 -20.94 -8.63
C ASP A 184 28.78 -19.47 -8.67
N LYS A 185 28.96 -18.80 -9.82
CA LYS A 185 28.49 -17.43 -10.03
C LYS A 185 26.97 -17.34 -9.89
N LEU A 186 26.22 -18.25 -10.53
CA LEU A 186 24.76 -18.26 -10.42
C LEU A 186 24.27 -18.61 -9.00
N ALA A 187 25.01 -19.44 -8.24
CA ALA A 187 24.67 -19.82 -6.88
C ALA A 187 24.93 -18.69 -5.85
N SER A 188 25.85 -17.77 -6.15
CA SER A 188 26.24 -16.64 -5.30
C SER A 188 25.46 -15.35 -5.57
N VAL A 189 24.44 -15.39 -6.44
CA VAL A 189 23.58 -14.24 -6.74
C VAL A 189 22.74 -13.83 -5.51
N ASP A 190 22.75 -12.53 -5.21
CA ASP A 190 21.97 -11.92 -4.13
C ASP A 190 20.74 -11.14 -4.61
N GLU A 191 20.60 -10.94 -5.92
CA GLU A 191 19.43 -10.29 -6.54
C GLU A 191 19.07 -10.98 -7.85
N ILE A 192 17.82 -11.40 -8.00
CA ILE A 192 17.36 -12.08 -9.23
C ILE A 192 17.04 -11.01 -10.27
N ARG A 193 17.82 -10.98 -11.35
CA ARG A 193 17.55 -10.15 -12.52
C ARG A 193 17.31 -11.03 -13.73
N GLU A 194 16.28 -10.67 -14.48
CA GLU A 194 15.89 -11.39 -15.70
C GLU A 194 16.71 -10.87 -16.89
N LYS A 195 17.23 -11.79 -17.69
CA LYS A 195 17.90 -11.52 -18.97
C LYS A 195 17.18 -12.25 -20.08
N LYS A 196 16.88 -11.54 -21.18
CA LYS A 196 16.28 -12.16 -22.36
C LYS A 196 17.28 -13.10 -23.03
N MET A 197 16.86 -14.32 -23.32
CA MET A 197 17.65 -15.33 -24.03
C MET A 197 17.14 -15.50 -25.47
N ALA A 198 17.75 -16.42 -26.23
CA ALA A 198 17.27 -16.77 -27.57
C ALA A 198 15.89 -17.44 -27.49
N GLY A 199 14.99 -17.12 -28.44
CA GLY A 199 13.56 -17.42 -28.29
C GLY A 199 12.93 -16.56 -27.19
N ASP A 200 11.61 -16.61 -26.98
CA ASP A 200 10.94 -15.87 -25.89
C ASP A 200 11.24 -16.42 -24.47
N MET A 201 12.45 -16.94 -24.26
CA MET A 201 12.92 -17.48 -22.99
C MET A 201 13.60 -16.41 -22.13
N VAL A 202 13.42 -16.52 -20.82
CA VAL A 202 14.02 -15.65 -19.81
C VAL A 202 14.99 -16.46 -18.97
N GLY A 203 16.20 -15.94 -18.80
CA GLY A 203 17.25 -16.49 -17.95
C GLY A 203 17.57 -15.57 -16.78
N ILE A 204 18.37 -16.05 -15.84
CA ILE A 204 18.88 -15.24 -14.72
C ILE A 204 20.19 -14.59 -15.17
N ASP A 205 20.34 -13.29 -14.95
CA ASP A 205 21.61 -12.61 -15.14
C ASP A 205 22.50 -12.80 -13.91
N TYR A 206 23.58 -13.58 -14.07
CA TYR A 206 24.54 -13.92 -13.00
C TYR A 206 25.96 -13.41 -13.29
N GLU A 207 26.14 -12.61 -14.35
CA GLU A 207 27.46 -12.09 -14.73
C GLU A 207 27.77 -10.72 -14.14
N LEU A 208 26.80 -10.07 -13.49
CA LEU A 208 26.95 -8.75 -12.90
C LEU A 208 27.42 -8.82 -11.45
N THR A 209 28.56 -8.19 -11.18
CA THR A 209 29.08 -7.89 -9.83
C THR A 209 28.16 -6.88 -9.12
N PRO A 210 27.99 -6.94 -7.78
CA PRO A 210 27.10 -6.05 -7.05
C PRO A 210 27.34 -4.57 -7.37
N LYS A 211 26.23 -3.85 -7.54
CA LYS A 211 26.13 -2.47 -8.01
C LYS A 211 26.88 -1.51 -7.06
N GLY A 212 28.14 -1.20 -7.36
CA GLY A 212 28.98 -0.36 -6.50
C GLY A 212 30.21 0.29 -7.14
N GLU A 213 30.51 0.05 -8.42
CA GLU A 213 31.61 0.75 -9.12
C GLU A 213 31.20 1.11 -10.54
N GLU A 214 30.41 2.18 -10.69
CA GLU A 214 30.44 2.97 -11.92
C GLU A 214 31.78 3.73 -11.92
N THR A 215 32.79 3.13 -12.57
CA THR A 215 34.01 3.86 -12.92
C THR A 215 33.68 4.84 -14.04
N THR A 216 33.43 6.08 -13.64
CA THR A 216 33.78 7.27 -14.42
C THR A 216 35.19 7.07 -15.00
N GLY A 217 35.31 6.85 -16.31
CA GLY A 217 36.62 6.56 -16.88
C GLY A 217 36.65 6.31 -18.37
N THR A 218 36.81 7.41 -19.12
CA THR A 218 37.56 7.46 -20.39
C THR A 218 36.78 7.13 -21.67
N GLN A 219 36.06 8.12 -22.19
CA GLN A 219 35.89 8.27 -23.63
C GLN A 219 36.89 9.33 -24.12
N ASN A 220 38.08 8.89 -24.51
CA ASN A 220 39.01 9.67 -25.33
C ASN A 220 39.56 8.78 -26.46
N LYS A 221 39.13 9.07 -27.69
CA LYS A 221 39.79 8.87 -29.00
C LYS A 221 38.80 9.34 -30.07
N LEU A 222 38.91 10.55 -30.60
CA LEU A 222 39.76 10.94 -31.74
C LEU A 222 39.64 9.94 -32.91
N VAL A 223 38.73 10.25 -33.83
CA VAL A 223 38.99 10.42 -35.27
C VAL A 223 38.16 11.61 -35.73
#